data_AF-A0A5S9M7U9-F1
#
_entry.id   AF-A0A5S9M7U9-F1
#
_cell.length_a   1.000
_cell.length_b   1.000
_cell.length_c   1.000
_cell.angle_alpha   90.00
_cell.angle_beta   90.00
_cell.angle_gamma   90.00
#
_symmetry.space_group_name_H-M   'P 1'
#
loop_
_entity.id
_entity.type
_entity.pdbx_description
1 polymer ?
#
loop_
_entity_poly.entity_id
_entity_poly.type
_entity_poly.pdbx_seq_one_letter_code
_entity_poly.pdbx_strand_id
1 'polypeptide(L)'
;MSELFKITKTPIEVNELIQHVTRRKAGAITTFIGTVREWTNGKKTLRLTYEAYIPMAESMLRQIGQEMKNRWPDTEAAIVHRIGTLEITDIAVAIAVSFSS
;
A
#
# COMPACT_ATOMS: atom_id res chain seq x y z
N MET A 1 0.39 -9.92 13.71
CA MET A 1 -0.09 -8.55 13.42
C MET A 1 0.91 -7.69 12.63
N SER A 2 2.05 -8.23 12.17
CA SER A 2 3.19 -7.44 11.66
C SER A 2 3.42 -7.44 10.14
N GLU A 3 2.43 -7.75 9.30
CA GLU A 3 2.67 -7.81 7.83
C GLU A 3 1.88 -6.79 6.99
N LEU A 4 1.07 -5.94 7.62
CA LEU A 4 0.02 -5.16 6.93
C LEU A 4 0.36 -3.71 6.70
N PHE A 5 1.39 -3.21 7.36
CA PHE A 5 1.83 -1.83 7.28
C PHE A 5 3.35 -1.88 7.22
N LYS A 6 3.88 -2.19 6.03
CA LYS A 6 5.31 -2.52 5.87
C LYS A 6 5.96 -1.80 4.70
N ILE A 7 7.26 -1.64 4.82
CA ILE A 7 8.14 -1.21 3.73
C ILE A 7 8.85 -2.44 3.15
N THR A 8 8.86 -2.60 1.83
CA THR A 8 9.55 -3.71 1.16
C THR A 8 10.57 -3.20 0.15
N LYS A 9 11.56 -4.04 -0.19
CA LYS A 9 12.48 -3.83 -1.31
C LYS A 9 12.13 -4.68 -2.53
N THR A 10 11.25 -5.66 -2.37
CA THR A 10 10.81 -6.58 -3.43
C THR A 10 9.52 -6.07 -4.09
N PRO A 11 9.17 -6.57 -5.29
CA PRO A 11 7.86 -6.34 -5.89
C PRO A 11 6.70 -6.63 -4.92
N ILE A 12 5.61 -5.87 -5.05
CA ILE A 12 4.44 -5.99 -4.18
C ILE A 12 3.44 -6.96 -4.81
N GLU A 13 3.12 -8.03 -4.10
CA GLU A 13 2.07 -8.97 -4.47
C GLU A 13 0.71 -8.46 -3.98
N VAL A 14 -0.02 -7.74 -4.84
CA VAL A 14 -1.30 -7.09 -4.48
C VAL A 14 -2.33 -8.10 -3.95
N ASN A 15 -2.32 -9.33 -4.46
CA ASN A 15 -3.22 -10.38 -4.00
C ASN A 15 -3.01 -10.75 -2.53
N GLU A 16 -1.80 -10.63 -1.99
CA GLU A 16 -1.55 -10.87 -0.55
C GLU A 16 -2.32 -9.86 0.30
N LEU A 17 -2.34 -8.59 -0.11
CA LEU A 17 -3.08 -7.54 0.60
C LEU A 17 -4.59 -7.78 0.51
N ILE A 18 -5.10 -8.16 -0.67
CA ILE A 18 -6.51 -8.48 -0.88
C ILE A 18 -6.94 -9.64 0.01
N GLN A 19 -6.18 -10.75 -0.01
CA GLN A 19 -6.45 -11.91 0.82
C GLN A 19 -6.45 -11.53 2.30
N HIS A 20 -5.52 -10.66 2.70
CA HIS A 20 -5.44 -10.23 4.08
C HIS A 20 -6.69 -9.49 4.56
N VAL A 21 -7.20 -8.55 3.77
CA VAL A 21 -8.39 -7.78 4.15
C VAL A 21 -9.69 -8.53 3.86
N THR A 22 -9.64 -9.71 3.23
CA THR A 22 -10.83 -10.53 2.95
C THR A 22 -11.40 -11.12 4.24
N ARG A 23 -12.66 -10.82 4.54
CA ARG A 23 -13.36 -11.28 5.76
C ARG A 23 -14.76 -11.73 5.42
N ARG A 24 -15.31 -12.68 6.18
CA ARG A 24 -16.70 -13.14 6.04
C ARG A 24 -17.75 -12.04 6.16
N LYS A 25 -17.44 -10.98 6.92
CA LYS A 25 -18.33 -9.83 7.15
C LYS A 25 -18.12 -8.69 6.14
N ALA A 26 -17.07 -8.74 5.32
CA ALA A 26 -16.81 -7.71 4.32
C ALA A 26 -17.64 -8.00 3.05
N GLY A 27 -18.41 -7.01 2.61
CA GLY A 27 -19.18 -7.08 1.37
C GLY A 27 -18.39 -6.63 0.14
N ALA A 28 -17.31 -5.87 0.34
CA ALA A 28 -16.47 -5.39 -0.74
C ALA A 28 -15.04 -5.06 -0.29
N ILE A 29 -14.14 -4.99 -1.27
CA ILE A 29 -12.73 -4.62 -1.12
C ILE A 29 -12.41 -3.56 -2.18
N THR A 30 -11.77 -2.48 -1.75
CA THR A 30 -11.23 -1.45 -2.64
C THR A 30 -9.71 -1.49 -2.56
N THR A 31 -9.07 -1.41 -3.73
CA THR A 31 -7.61 -1.32 -3.84
C THR A 31 -7.17 -0.01 -4.46
N PHE A 32 -6.05 0.52 -3.99
CA PHE A 32 -5.32 1.59 -4.64
C PHE A 32 -3.90 1.11 -4.96
N ILE A 33 -3.49 1.23 -6.22
CA ILE A 33 -2.19 0.76 -6.72
C ILE A 33 -1.49 1.94 -7.39
N GLY A 34 -0.43 2.43 -6.75
CA GLY A 34 0.41 3.50 -7.30
C GLY A 34 1.56 2.91 -8.11
N THR A 35 1.58 3.19 -9.42
CA THR A 35 2.63 2.71 -10.33
C THR A 35 3.53 3.84 -10.82
N VAL A 36 4.76 3.48 -11.20
CA VAL A 36 5.70 4.44 -11.81
C VAL A 36 5.23 4.80 -13.22
N ARG A 37 5.03 6.10 -13.47
CA ARG A 37 4.61 6.62 -14.78
C ARG A 37 5.82 7.01 -15.63
N GLU A 38 5.72 6.77 -16.94
CA GLU A 38 6.77 7.15 -17.91
C GLU A 38 6.92 8.67 -18.04
N TRP A 39 5.84 9.44 -17.90
CA TRP A 39 5.85 10.89 -18.11
C TRP A 39 5.45 11.62 -16.85
N THR A 40 6.30 12.56 -16.41
CA THR A 40 6.00 13.46 -15.28
C THR A 40 6.42 14.87 -15.65
N ASN A 41 5.48 15.82 -15.63
CA ASN A 41 5.72 17.24 -15.93
C ASN A 41 6.47 17.48 -17.26
N GLY A 42 6.10 16.75 -18.31
CA GLY A 42 6.71 16.85 -19.64
C GLY A 42 8.12 16.24 -19.76
N LYS A 43 8.66 15.63 -18.70
CA LYS A 43 9.93 14.90 -18.72
C LYS A 43 9.69 13.41 -18.76
N LYS A 44 10.52 12.70 -19.53
CA LYS A 44 10.55 11.23 -19.56
C LYS A 44 11.27 10.71 -18.32
N THR A 45 10.54 10.02 -17.46
CA THR A 45 11.06 9.26 -16.33
C THR A 45 11.63 7.95 -16.87
N LEU A 46 12.86 7.61 -16.47
CA LEU A 46 13.44 6.29 -16.75
C LEU A 46 13.12 5.31 -15.61
N ARG A 47 13.31 5.79 -14.37
CA ARG A 47 13.05 5.06 -13.13
C ARG A 47 12.83 6.03 -11.98
N LEU A 48 12.26 5.54 -10.87
CA LEU A 48 12.19 6.27 -9.61
C LEU A 48 12.98 5.54 -8.53
N THR A 49 13.69 6.29 -7.69
CA THR A 49 14.35 5.75 -6.50
C THR A 49 13.62 6.27 -5.27
N TYR A 50 13.13 5.35 -4.45
CA TYR A 50 12.46 5.64 -3.19
C TYR A 50 13.38 5.29 -2.03
N GLU A 51 13.53 6.19 -1.06
CA GLU A 51 14.27 5.99 0.18
C GLU A 51 13.38 6.31 1.37
N ALA A 52 13.53 5.55 2.46
CA ALA A 52 12.77 5.77 3.68
C ALA A 52 13.56 5.32 4.91
N TYR A 53 13.40 6.04 6.02
CA TYR A 53 13.74 5.51 7.33
C TYR A 53 12.64 4.52 7.76
N ILE A 54 12.90 3.24 7.51
CA ILE A 54 11.90 2.15 7.59
C ILE A 54 11.10 2.15 8.89
N PRO A 55 11.72 2.21 10.10
CA PRO A 55 10.96 2.14 11.35
C PRO A 55 9.92 3.26 11.49
N MET A 56 10.28 4.48 11.10
CA MET A 56 9.38 5.62 11.12
C MET A 56 8.29 5.49 10.05
N ALA A 57 8.66 5.12 8.82
CA ALA A 57 7.69 4.96 7.74
C ALA A 57 6.61 3.92 8.10
N GLU A 58 7.01 2.77 8.62
CA GLU A 58 6.04 1.75 9.08
C GLU A 58 5.20 2.23 10.27
N SER A 59 5.77 3.02 11.18
CA SER A 59 5.02 3.63 12.27
C SER A 59 3.92 4.56 11.75
N MET A 60 4.23 5.38 10.74
CA MET A 60 3.24 6.26 10.11
C MET A 60 2.15 5.46 9.37
N LEU A 61 2.53 4.39 8.66
CA LEU A 61 1.55 3.51 8.01
C LEU A 61 0.59 2.87 9.03
N ARG A 62 1.11 2.39 10.17
CA ARG A 62 0.28 1.87 11.27
C ARG A 62 -0.64 2.93 11.85
N GLN A 63 -0.15 4.17 12.00
CA GLN A 63 -0.96 5.28 12.47
C GLN A 63 -2.15 5.53 11.53
N ILE A 64 -1.92 5.55 10.21
CA ILE A 64 -3.00 5.69 9.22
C ILE A 64 -4.02 4.55 9.36
N GLY A 65 -3.56 3.30 9.49
CA GLY A 65 -4.44 2.16 9.72
C GLY A 65 -5.29 2.30 10.98
N GLN A 66 -4.70 2.81 12.07
CA GLN A 66 -5.42 3.06 13.31
C GLN A 66 -6.44 4.20 13.18
N GLU A 67 -6.08 5.29 12.51
CA GLU A 67 -6.99 6.40 12.22
C GLU A 67 -8.18 5.94 11.37
N MET A 68 -7.93 5.11 10.36
CA MET A 68 -8.99 4.50 9.54
C MET A 68 -9.91 3.63 10.39
N LYS A 69 -9.37 2.76 11.24
CA LYS A 69 -10.17 1.91 12.12
C LYS A 69 -10.99 2.71 13.13
N ASN A 70 -10.44 3.81 13.65
CA ASN A 70 -11.16 4.71 14.55
C ASN A 70 -12.32 5.42 13.83
N ARG A 71 -12.13 5.80 12.57
CA ARG A 71 -13.15 6.50 11.77
C ARG A 71 -14.19 5.55 11.16
N TRP A 72 -13.78 4.34 10.79
CA TRP A 72 -14.61 3.29 10.19
C TRP A 72 -14.33 1.94 10.89
N PRO A 73 -15.01 1.66 12.02
CA PRO A 73 -14.74 0.50 12.86
C PRO A 73 -14.87 -0.86 12.17
N ASP A 74 -15.76 -0.94 11.17
CA ASP A 74 -16.03 -2.17 10.41
C ASP A 74 -15.17 -2.29 9.15
N THR A 75 -13.95 -1.74 9.17
CA THR A 75 -12.99 -1.85 8.07
C THR A 75 -11.69 -2.54 8.49
N GLU A 76 -11.05 -3.21 7.54
CA GLU A 76 -9.70 -3.76 7.68
C GLU A 76 -8.85 -3.22 6.53
N ALA A 77 -7.59 -2.87 6.81
CA ALA A 77 -6.70 -2.23 5.83
C ALA A 77 -5.31 -2.87 5.83
N ALA A 78 -4.71 -2.91 4.65
CA ALA A 78 -3.31 -3.25 4.45
C ALA A 78 -2.66 -2.23 3.51
N ILE A 79 -1.46 -1.77 3.84
CA ILE A 79 -0.65 -0.81 3.10
C ILE A 79 0.79 -1.32 3.00
N VAL A 80 1.28 -1.48 1.78
CA VAL A 80 2.68 -1.82 1.50
C VAL A 80 3.27 -0.77 0.57
N HIS A 81 4.44 -0.26 0.92
CA HIS A 81 5.22 0.63 0.05
C HIS A 81 6.56 -0.01 -0.29
N ARG A 82 6.92 0.02 -1.57
CA ARG A 82 8.21 -0.46 -2.08
C ARG A 82 9.21 0.68 -2.10
N ILE A 83 10.43 0.41 -1.63
CA ILE A 83 11.58 1.30 -1.69
C ILE A 83 12.69 0.69 -2.56
N GLY A 84 13.70 1.49 -2.89
CA GLY A 84 14.75 1.16 -3.84
C GLY A 84 14.43 1.71 -5.23
N THR A 85 15.08 1.14 -6.25
CA THR A 85 14.88 1.53 -7.64
C THR A 85 13.70 0.78 -8.24
N LEU A 86 12.75 1.52 -8.80
CA LEU A 86 11.57 1.03 -9.46
C LEU A 86 11.56 1.48 -10.92
N GLU A 87 11.28 0.55 -11.81
CA GLU A 87 11.18 0.80 -13.25
C GLU A 87 9.77 1.29 -13.62
N ILE A 88 9.58 1.74 -14.85
CA ILE A 88 8.24 2.13 -15.35
C ILE A 88 7.25 0.97 -15.18
N THR A 89 6.02 1.28 -14.78
CA THR A 89 4.94 0.35 -14.41
C THR A 89 5.12 -0.43 -13.10
N ASP A 90 6.27 -0.39 -12.45
CA ASP A 90 6.44 -1.02 -11.14
C ASP A 90 5.47 -0.41 -10.11
N ILE A 91 4.99 -1.26 -9.20
CA ILE A 91 4.15 -0.85 -8.09
C ILE A 91 5.03 -0.23 -6.99
N ALA A 92 4.84 1.07 -6.75
CA ALA A 92 5.45 1.79 -5.65
C ALA A 92 4.67 1.62 -4.35
N VAL A 93 3.34 1.59 -4.43
CA VAL A 93 2.48 1.43 -3.26
C VAL A 93 1.24 0.63 -3.62
N ALA A 94 0.83 -0.26 -2.71
CA ALA A 94 -0.45 -0.94 -2.77
C ALA A 94 -1.20 -0.77 -1.44
N ILE A 95 -2.48 -0.47 -1.54
CA ILE A 95 -3.41 -0.34 -0.43
C ILE A 95 -4.61 -1.24 -0.73
N ALA A 96 -5.04 -2.03 0.23
CA ALA A 96 -6.30 -2.76 0.18
C ALA A 96 -7.13 -2.42 1.42
N VAL A 97 -8.43 -2.20 1.25
CA VAL A 97 -9.37 -1.88 2.33
C VAL A 97 -10.65 -2.68 2.13
N SER A 98 -11.11 -3.40 3.14
CA SER A 98 -12.40 -4.10 3.10
C SER A 98 -13.43 -3.46 3.99
N PHE A 99 -14.69 -3.47 3.56
CA PHE A 99 -15.81 -2.85 4.25
C PHE A 99 -17.01 -3.78 4.28
N SER A 100 -17.70 -3.77 5.41
CA SER A 100 -19.00 -4.42 5.59
C SER A 100 -20.03 -3.41 5.09
N SER A 101 -20.78 -3.75 4.04
CA SER A 101 -21.83 -2.88 3.48
C SER A 101 -22.84 -2.42 4.51
#